data_AF-A0A2A4YX79-F1
#
_entry.id   AF-A0A2A4YX79-F1
#
_cell.length_a   1.000
_cell.length_b   1.000
_cell.length_c   1.000
_cell.angle_alpha   90.00
_cell.angle_beta   90.00
_cell.angle_gamma   90.00
#
_symmetry.space_group_name_H-M   'P 1'
#
loop_
_entity.id
_entity.type
_entity.pdbx_description
1 polymer ?
#
loop_
_entity_poly.entity_id
_entity_poly.type
_entity_poly.pdbx_seq_one_letter_code
_entity_poly.pdbx_strand_id
1 'polypeptide(L)'
;MIEDLAIQSITLIAFLAFATKRLMNYLHALQQEDYDNGRLMTWVVRHKVYDSRVSQFLIVMSGVAIFTAIPAPILNIFIFLAFILAAYFEKDPRKQSKKALAITKRARRILIMALLFTLICASGAFYIPFPAIWIIVVQVIPFMLILGNSSLAPYEAAVQKKFYNEAQAKLAEVNPTVIAITGSYGKTSVKHILGHILKNSAPTLTTPGSVNTIMGVTRIIREQLEPQHKYFITEMGAYGPGSIAGLCALTPPDIGIITSIGHAHYERFKSLNTVVHAKYELAESVLARNGTMIVHEKTLKFEHSRNIRHRAMDNFIACGEPSKTRKPKTQKEFSYLAPNDLKIISVKQTPKGLCIKLEWREESYTLRAPLYGIHHGHNIALAFACAMTLGMDAKDIKSALATTVQVRHRLEVKQQNDGTIIIDDAYNSNPPGFRSALHVLGVLAEDQGGRAILVTPGIVELGAAHDEVHTTLGTLAAGTCDIVIVVNPKRIPTFIDAFQTNSRGKILMEVDSFAQAQEWIFANKKNNDVILLENDLPDIYEQILKI
;
A
#
# COMPACT_ATOMS: atom_id res chain seq x y z
N MET A 1 -5.24 18.98 -53.90
CA MET A 1 -4.17 19.62 -53.09
C MET A 1 -4.71 20.39 -51.89
N ILE A 2 -5.41 21.53 -52.05
CA ILE A 2 -5.91 22.30 -50.89
C ILE A 2 -7.00 21.51 -50.12
N GLU A 3 -7.93 20.87 -50.84
CA GLU A 3 -8.99 20.06 -50.24
C GLU A 3 -8.45 18.79 -49.54
N ASP A 4 -7.46 18.13 -50.12
CA ASP A 4 -6.80 16.96 -49.50
C ASP A 4 -6.09 17.32 -48.20
N LEU A 5 -5.39 18.45 -48.18
CA LEU A 5 -4.68 18.93 -46.99
C LEU A 5 -5.66 19.29 -45.86
N ALA A 6 -6.82 19.86 -46.20
CA ALA A 6 -7.86 20.16 -45.22
C ALA A 6 -8.43 18.89 -44.59
N ILE A 7 -8.76 17.87 -45.40
CA ILE A 7 -9.26 16.58 -44.92
C ILE A 7 -8.21 15.88 -44.03
N GLN A 8 -6.95 15.82 -44.47
CA GLN A 8 -5.86 15.24 -43.69
C GLN A 8 -5.67 15.95 -42.34
N SER A 9 -5.74 17.28 -42.33
CA SER A 9 -5.62 18.08 -41.10
C SER A 9 -6.74 17.79 -40.12
N ILE A 10 -7.98 17.70 -40.61
CA ILE A 10 -9.16 17.41 -39.78
C ILE A 10 -9.11 15.96 -39.26
N THR A 11 -8.70 14.99 -40.08
CA THR A 11 -8.48 13.59 -39.66
C THR A 11 -7.39 13.50 -38.59
N LEU A 12 -6.30 14.24 -38.74
CA LEU A 12 -5.21 14.29 -37.76
C LEU A 12 -5.69 14.88 -36.43
N ILE A 13 -6.48 15.96 -36.46
CA ILE A 13 -7.05 16.56 -35.26
C ILE A 13 -7.98 15.56 -34.54
N ALA A 14 -8.85 14.87 -35.28
CA ALA A 14 -9.73 13.84 -34.70
C ALA A 14 -8.93 12.68 -34.09
N PHE A 15 -7.89 12.21 -34.79
CA PHE A 15 -6.97 11.20 -34.27
C PHE A 15 -6.28 11.67 -32.99
N LEU A 16 -5.75 12.90 -32.94
CA LEU A 16 -5.11 13.44 -31.74
C LEU A 16 -6.08 13.56 -30.56
N ALA A 17 -7.35 13.91 -30.81
CA ALA A 17 -8.37 13.94 -29.77
C ALA A 17 -8.62 12.54 -29.18
N PHE A 18 -8.75 11.52 -30.04
CA PHE A 18 -8.82 10.11 -29.63
C PHE A 18 -7.56 9.67 -28.86
N ALA A 19 -6.39 9.91 -29.42
CA ALA A 19 -5.11 9.52 -28.83
C ALA A 19 -4.86 10.21 -27.49
N THR A 20 -5.28 11.46 -27.31
CA THR A 20 -5.16 12.19 -26.04
C THR A 20 -5.93 11.48 -24.93
N LYS A 21 -7.21 11.13 -25.17
CA LYS A 21 -8.01 10.42 -24.17
C LYS A 21 -7.43 9.06 -23.84
N ARG A 22 -6.95 8.33 -24.85
CA ARG A 22 -6.33 7.02 -24.67
C ARG A 22 -5.00 7.10 -23.91
N LEU A 23 -4.14 8.05 -24.24
CA LEU A 23 -2.89 8.33 -23.53
C LEU A 23 -3.15 8.73 -22.07
N MET A 24 -4.24 9.44 -21.77
CA MET A 24 -4.63 9.74 -20.39
C MET A 24 -5.01 8.48 -19.62
N ASN A 25 -5.71 7.52 -20.23
CA ASN A 25 -6.01 6.22 -19.62
C ASN A 25 -4.72 5.44 -19.33
N TYR A 26 -3.78 5.40 -20.28
CA TYR A 26 -2.47 4.75 -20.07
C TYR A 26 -1.61 5.49 -19.04
N LEU A 27 -1.64 6.83 -19.02
CA LEU A 27 -0.93 7.64 -18.04
C LEU A 27 -1.48 7.41 -16.63
N HIS A 28 -2.77 7.14 -16.49
CA HIS A 28 -3.38 6.77 -15.22
C HIS A 28 -2.84 5.44 -14.72
N ALA A 29 -2.77 4.42 -15.58
CA ALA A 29 -2.13 3.15 -15.25
C ALA A 29 -0.64 3.33 -14.92
N LEU A 30 0.11 4.08 -15.73
CA LEU A 30 1.53 4.37 -15.49
C LEU A 30 1.76 5.09 -14.16
N GLN A 31 0.87 6.02 -13.78
CA GLN A 31 0.94 6.72 -12.50
C GLN A 31 0.68 5.79 -11.31
N GLN A 32 -0.21 4.81 -11.46
CA GLN A 32 -0.44 3.79 -10.43
C GLN A 32 0.74 2.83 -10.28
N GLU A 33 1.49 2.61 -11.35
CA GLU A 33 2.73 1.81 -11.39
C GLU A 33 4.01 2.63 -11.09
N ASP A 34 3.90 3.75 -10.38
CA ASP A 34 5.03 4.62 -9.99
C ASP A 34 5.89 5.14 -11.16
N TYR A 35 5.30 5.25 -12.36
CA TYR A 35 5.97 5.61 -13.60
C TYR A 35 7.05 4.63 -14.06
N ASP A 36 6.89 3.34 -13.72
CA ASP A 36 7.72 2.24 -14.18
C ASP A 36 7.26 1.74 -15.56
N ASN A 37 8.13 1.89 -16.57
CA ASN A 37 7.84 1.49 -17.94
C ASN A 37 7.68 -0.03 -18.11
N GLY A 38 8.44 -0.84 -17.37
CA GLY A 38 8.39 -2.29 -17.47
C GLY A 38 7.09 -2.85 -16.89
N ARG A 39 6.62 -2.27 -15.79
CA ARG A 39 5.32 -2.62 -15.20
C ARG A 39 4.16 -2.21 -16.07
N LEU A 40 4.19 -1.01 -16.66
CA LEU A 40 3.20 -0.61 -17.63
C LEU A 40 3.14 -1.62 -18.80
N MET A 41 4.29 -2.07 -19.31
CA MET A 41 4.32 -3.07 -20.38
C MET A 41 3.68 -4.39 -19.97
N THR A 42 4.04 -4.90 -18.79
CA THR A 42 3.45 -6.12 -18.22
C THR A 42 1.94 -5.97 -18.05
N TRP A 43 1.49 -4.80 -17.59
CA TRP A 43 0.08 -4.45 -17.43
C TRP A 43 -0.65 -4.41 -18.77
N VAL A 44 -0.08 -3.75 -19.80
CA VAL A 44 -0.65 -3.65 -21.16
C VAL A 44 -0.86 -5.04 -21.76
N VAL A 45 0.13 -5.93 -21.63
CA VAL A 45 0.06 -7.31 -22.12
C VAL A 45 -0.98 -8.13 -21.34
N ARG A 46 -0.93 -8.07 -20.00
CA ARG A 46 -1.82 -8.85 -19.13
C ARG A 46 -3.29 -8.47 -19.32
N HIS A 47 -3.58 -7.18 -19.49
CA HIS A 47 -4.94 -6.67 -19.64
C HIS A 47 -5.38 -6.57 -21.10
N LYS A 48 -4.54 -7.00 -22.06
CA LYS A 48 -4.82 -6.98 -23.50
C LYS A 48 -5.42 -5.64 -23.96
N VAL A 49 -4.81 -4.53 -23.55
CA VAL A 49 -5.38 -3.16 -23.72
C VAL A 49 -5.24 -2.62 -25.16
N TYR A 50 -5.16 -3.53 -26.11
CA TYR A 50 -5.13 -3.28 -27.54
C TYR A 50 -6.48 -2.75 -28.00
N ASP A 51 -6.48 -1.88 -29.01
CA ASP A 51 -7.74 -1.40 -29.56
C ASP A 51 -8.38 -2.47 -30.44
N SER A 52 -9.56 -2.96 -30.07
CA SER A 52 -10.32 -3.88 -30.93
C SER A 52 -11.28 -3.17 -31.86
N ARG A 53 -11.94 -2.08 -31.40
CA ARG A 53 -13.07 -1.44 -32.08
C ARG A 53 -12.67 -0.66 -33.32
N VAL A 54 -11.72 0.27 -33.17
CA VAL A 54 -11.20 1.08 -34.29
C VAL A 54 -10.40 0.18 -35.24
N SER A 55 -9.64 -0.77 -34.71
CA SER A 55 -8.89 -1.72 -35.54
C SER A 55 -9.81 -2.57 -36.44
N GLN A 56 -10.89 -3.13 -35.90
CA GLN A 56 -11.86 -3.90 -36.69
C GLN A 56 -12.51 -3.04 -37.78
N PHE A 57 -12.89 -1.81 -37.45
CA PHE A 57 -13.42 -0.85 -38.43
C PHE A 57 -12.41 -0.57 -39.55
N LEU A 58 -11.15 -0.30 -39.20
CA LEU A 58 -10.08 -0.03 -40.17
C LEU A 58 -9.75 -1.25 -41.05
N ILE A 59 -9.86 -2.48 -40.52
CA ILE A 59 -9.72 -3.72 -41.31
C ILE A 59 -10.84 -3.81 -42.35
N VAL A 60 -12.10 -3.62 -41.94
CA VAL A 60 -13.26 -3.63 -42.84
C VAL A 60 -13.10 -2.58 -43.93
N MET A 61 -12.76 -1.34 -43.55
CA MET A 61 -12.54 -0.24 -44.50
C MET A 61 -11.37 -0.51 -45.46
N SER A 62 -10.30 -1.17 -44.98
CA SER A 62 -9.18 -1.58 -45.84
C SER A 62 -9.62 -2.63 -46.86
N GLY A 63 -10.44 -3.61 -46.45
CA GLY A 63 -11.02 -4.59 -47.35
C GLY A 63 -11.91 -3.93 -48.41
N VAL A 64 -12.81 -3.04 -48.00
CA VAL A 64 -13.66 -2.29 -48.92
C VAL A 64 -12.81 -1.47 -49.92
N ALA A 65 -11.78 -0.77 -49.44
CA ALA A 65 -10.89 0.01 -50.31
C ALA A 65 -10.19 -0.83 -51.38
N ILE A 66 -9.82 -2.08 -51.06
CA ILE A 66 -9.21 -3.02 -52.03
C ILE A 66 -10.22 -3.45 -53.11
N PHE A 67 -11.48 -3.72 -52.75
CA PHE A 67 -12.47 -4.29 -53.68
C PHE A 67 -13.27 -3.27 -54.49
N THR A 68 -13.39 -2.02 -54.02
CA THR A 68 -14.37 -1.05 -54.56
C THR A 68 -13.77 0.21 -55.18
N ALA A 69 -12.44 0.32 -55.25
CA ALA A 69 -11.73 1.46 -55.83
C ALA A 69 -12.20 2.84 -55.30
N ILE A 70 -12.57 2.92 -54.02
CA ILE A 70 -13.02 4.17 -53.38
C ILE A 70 -11.90 5.22 -53.43
N PRO A 71 -12.20 6.45 -53.85
CA PRO A 71 -11.25 7.57 -53.80
C PRO A 71 -10.70 7.80 -52.38
N ALA A 72 -9.40 8.02 -52.26
CA ALA A 72 -8.72 8.26 -50.98
C ALA A 72 -9.35 9.37 -50.10
N PRO A 73 -9.87 10.49 -50.64
CA PRO A 73 -10.53 11.52 -49.81
C PRO A 73 -11.77 11.00 -49.08
N ILE A 74 -12.59 10.17 -49.73
CA ILE A 74 -13.80 9.58 -49.14
C ILE A 74 -13.40 8.62 -48.00
N LEU A 75 -12.35 7.83 -48.22
CA LEU A 75 -11.81 6.92 -47.22
C LEU A 75 -11.30 7.66 -45.97
N ASN A 76 -10.65 8.81 -46.15
CA ASN A 76 -10.19 9.66 -45.05
C ASN A 76 -11.34 10.26 -44.22
N ILE A 77 -12.51 10.53 -44.83
CA ILE A 77 -13.72 10.97 -44.11
C ILE A 77 -14.23 9.86 -43.19
N PHE A 78 -14.26 8.61 -43.67
CA PHE A 78 -14.65 7.47 -42.82
C PHE A 78 -13.68 7.25 -41.66
N ILE A 79 -12.38 7.38 -41.91
CA ILE A 79 -11.34 7.30 -40.86
C ILE A 79 -11.53 8.44 -39.84
N PHE A 80 -11.80 9.66 -40.30
CA PHE A 80 -12.11 10.81 -39.45
C PHE A 80 -13.32 10.55 -38.54
N LEU A 81 -14.44 10.10 -39.12
CA LEU A 81 -15.66 9.79 -38.37
C LEU A 81 -15.42 8.68 -37.33
N ALA A 82 -14.64 7.66 -37.68
CA ALA A 82 -14.27 6.60 -36.75
C ALA A 82 -13.48 7.14 -35.56
N PHE A 83 -12.51 8.04 -35.78
CA PHE A 83 -11.77 8.66 -34.68
C PHE A 83 -12.63 9.57 -33.80
N ILE A 84 -13.56 10.34 -34.38
CA ILE A 84 -14.51 11.14 -33.59
C ILE A 84 -15.37 10.25 -32.70
N LEU A 85 -15.96 9.19 -33.27
CA LEU A 85 -16.80 8.24 -32.52
C LEU A 85 -15.99 7.56 -31.42
N ALA A 86 -14.79 7.08 -31.74
CA ALA A 86 -13.90 6.46 -30.76
C ALA A 86 -13.54 7.43 -29.64
N ALA A 87 -13.18 8.68 -29.97
CA ALA A 87 -12.91 9.71 -28.99
C ALA A 87 -14.12 9.98 -28.10
N TYR A 88 -15.35 9.98 -28.63
CA TYR A 88 -16.56 10.20 -27.84
C TYR A 88 -16.78 9.13 -26.78
N PHE A 89 -16.61 7.85 -27.14
CA PHE A 89 -16.83 6.71 -26.23
C PHE A 89 -15.67 6.42 -25.26
N GLU A 90 -14.51 7.03 -25.48
CA GLU A 90 -13.35 6.85 -24.60
C GLU A 90 -13.61 7.50 -23.22
N LYS A 91 -13.50 6.69 -22.16
CA LYS A 91 -13.73 7.12 -20.77
C LYS A 91 -12.66 8.12 -20.33
N ASP A 92 -13.04 9.06 -19.47
CA ASP A 92 -12.13 10.04 -18.87
C ASP A 92 -11.70 9.58 -17.45
N PRO A 93 -10.43 9.22 -17.25
CA PRO A 93 -9.94 8.65 -15.99
C PRO A 93 -9.90 9.68 -14.86
N ARG A 94 -10.08 10.97 -15.16
CA ARG A 94 -10.13 12.04 -14.15
C ARG A 94 -11.44 12.09 -13.37
N LYS A 95 -12.53 11.51 -13.90
CA LYS A 95 -13.89 11.67 -13.34
C LYS A 95 -14.53 10.37 -12.84
N GLN A 96 -14.09 9.21 -13.34
CA GLN A 96 -14.82 7.94 -13.19
C GLN A 96 -14.04 6.85 -12.43
N SER A 97 -12.97 7.20 -11.71
CA SER A 97 -12.14 6.22 -10.98
C SER A 97 -12.10 6.49 -9.48
N LYS A 98 -12.09 5.43 -8.66
CA LYS A 98 -11.96 5.49 -7.17
C LYS A 98 -10.72 6.30 -6.74
N LYS A 99 -9.67 6.31 -7.57
CA LYS A 99 -8.51 7.21 -7.47
C LYS A 99 -8.25 7.94 -8.80
N ALA A 100 -8.73 9.17 -8.91
CA ALA A 100 -8.60 10.01 -10.10
C ALA A 100 -7.14 10.23 -10.54
N LEU A 101 -6.92 10.31 -11.86
CA LEU A 101 -5.64 10.74 -12.44
C LEU A 101 -5.27 12.15 -11.96
N ALA A 102 -4.12 12.28 -11.30
CA ALA A 102 -3.60 13.58 -10.89
C ALA A 102 -2.61 14.12 -11.95
N ILE A 103 -2.98 15.20 -12.63
CA ILE A 103 -2.13 15.87 -13.63
C ILE A 103 -1.02 16.68 -12.91
N THR A 104 0.04 15.98 -12.52
CA THR A 104 1.25 16.58 -11.97
C THR A 104 2.10 17.24 -13.07
N LYS A 105 3.09 18.08 -12.69
CA LYS A 105 4.05 18.65 -13.65
C LYS A 105 4.78 17.55 -14.45
N ARG A 106 5.15 16.43 -13.81
CA ARG A 106 5.77 15.26 -14.47
C ARG A 106 4.79 14.58 -15.43
N ALA A 107 3.57 14.29 -14.97
CA ALA A 107 2.53 13.68 -15.80
C ALA A 107 2.24 14.52 -17.05
N ARG A 108 2.18 15.85 -16.91
CA ARG A 108 2.01 16.78 -18.03
C ARG A 108 3.17 16.72 -19.02
N ARG A 109 4.42 16.68 -18.55
CA ARG A 109 5.60 16.53 -19.44
C ARG A 109 5.55 15.23 -20.22
N ILE A 110 5.27 14.11 -19.55
CA ILE A 110 5.15 12.78 -20.18
C ILE A 110 4.05 12.79 -21.24
N LEU A 111 2.87 13.33 -20.91
CA LEU A 111 1.75 13.41 -21.84
C LEU A 111 2.08 14.26 -23.07
N ILE A 112 2.73 15.41 -22.88
CA ILE A 112 3.15 16.29 -24.00
C ILE A 112 4.14 15.54 -24.90
N MET A 113 5.16 14.88 -24.34
CA MET A 113 6.14 14.11 -25.14
C MET A 113 5.48 12.94 -25.87
N ALA A 114 4.58 12.22 -25.21
CA ALA A 114 3.83 11.13 -25.83
C ALA A 114 2.92 11.61 -26.97
N LEU A 115 2.29 12.79 -26.83
CA LEU A 115 1.50 13.40 -27.88
C LEU A 115 2.37 13.86 -29.07
N LEU A 116 3.56 14.40 -28.81
CA LEU A 116 4.50 14.76 -29.87
C LEU A 116 4.97 13.53 -30.66
N PHE A 117 5.32 12.44 -29.99
CA PHE A 117 5.69 11.20 -30.68
C PHE A 117 4.51 10.58 -31.44
N THR A 118 3.31 10.61 -30.84
CA THR A 118 2.07 10.18 -31.50
C THR A 118 1.77 11.02 -32.75
N LEU A 119 1.96 12.34 -32.69
CA LEU A 119 1.80 13.26 -33.82
C LEU A 119 2.77 12.91 -34.94
N ILE A 120 4.06 12.74 -34.64
CA ILE A 120 5.08 12.36 -35.64
C ILE A 120 4.71 11.03 -36.32
N CYS A 121 4.28 10.04 -35.54
CA CYS A 121 3.87 8.73 -36.06
C CYS A 121 2.63 8.82 -36.96
N ALA A 122 1.62 9.59 -36.56
CA ALA A 122 0.40 9.80 -37.34
C ALA A 122 0.62 10.64 -38.60
N SER A 123 1.51 11.63 -38.56
CA SER A 123 1.91 12.37 -39.77
C SER A 123 2.54 11.43 -40.81
N GLY A 124 3.31 10.43 -40.37
CA GLY A 124 3.87 9.39 -41.24
C GLY A 124 2.81 8.55 -41.97
N ALA A 125 1.65 8.31 -41.35
CA ALA A 125 0.58 7.50 -41.93
C ALA A 125 -0.05 8.12 -43.18
N PHE A 126 -0.06 9.45 -43.31
CA PHE A 126 -0.62 10.11 -44.50
C PHE A 126 0.20 9.89 -45.77
N TYR A 127 1.47 9.47 -45.65
CA TYR A 127 2.30 9.13 -46.82
C TYR A 127 2.02 7.72 -47.36
N ILE A 128 1.20 6.92 -46.66
CA ILE A 128 0.83 5.57 -47.05
C ILE A 128 -0.71 5.55 -47.27
N PRO A 129 -1.20 5.50 -48.52
CA PRO A 129 -2.63 5.61 -48.82
C PRO A 129 -3.39 4.30 -48.57
N PHE A 130 -3.20 3.70 -47.40
CA PHE A 130 -3.81 2.43 -47.02
C PHE A 130 -4.33 2.48 -45.58
N PRO A 131 -5.65 2.38 -45.32
CA PRO A 131 -6.23 2.58 -43.98
C PRO A 131 -5.65 1.67 -42.91
N ALA A 132 -5.17 0.47 -43.27
CA ALA A 132 -4.57 -0.44 -42.32
C ALA A 132 -3.32 0.13 -41.65
N ILE A 133 -2.65 1.14 -42.23
CA ILE A 133 -1.53 1.83 -41.58
C ILE A 133 -1.96 2.46 -40.24
N TRP A 134 -3.20 2.96 -40.17
CA TRP A 134 -3.75 3.54 -38.96
C TRP A 134 -3.94 2.52 -37.85
N ILE A 135 -4.05 1.23 -38.16
CA ILE A 135 -4.08 0.17 -37.14
C ILE A 135 -2.75 0.18 -36.38
N ILE A 136 -1.63 0.25 -37.09
CA ILE A 136 -0.30 0.33 -36.47
C ILE A 136 -0.23 1.58 -35.59
N VAL A 137 -0.61 2.74 -36.14
CA VAL A 137 -0.58 4.02 -35.41
C VAL A 137 -1.43 3.98 -34.13
N VAL A 138 -2.61 3.35 -34.15
CA VAL A 138 -3.48 3.19 -32.97
C VAL A 138 -2.88 2.23 -31.96
N GLN A 139 -2.31 1.09 -32.40
CA GLN A 139 -1.75 0.09 -31.49
C GLN A 139 -0.44 0.53 -30.84
N VAL A 140 0.31 1.46 -31.44
CA VAL A 140 1.55 1.96 -30.86
C VAL A 140 1.37 3.06 -29.81
N ILE A 141 0.16 3.61 -29.63
CA ILE A 141 -0.15 4.65 -28.64
C ILE A 141 0.40 4.36 -27.22
N PRO A 142 0.20 3.17 -26.60
CA PRO A 142 0.77 2.90 -25.28
C PRO A 142 2.30 2.95 -25.26
N PHE A 143 2.96 2.62 -26.37
CA PHE A 143 4.42 2.69 -26.50
C PHE A 143 4.93 4.12 -26.64
N MET A 144 4.14 5.04 -27.21
CA MET A 144 4.48 6.46 -27.26
C MET A 144 4.54 7.08 -25.86
N LEU A 145 3.73 6.58 -24.92
CA LEU A 145 3.80 6.98 -23.52
C LEU A 145 5.10 6.50 -22.86
N ILE A 146 5.52 5.26 -23.14
CA ILE A 146 6.79 4.69 -22.67
C ILE A 146 7.98 5.48 -23.23
N LEU A 147 7.94 5.78 -24.53
CA LEU A 147 8.97 6.57 -25.20
C LEU A 147 9.05 7.99 -24.61
N GLY A 148 7.89 8.62 -24.36
CA GLY A 148 7.79 9.93 -23.71
C GLY A 148 8.38 9.96 -22.29
N ASN A 149 8.15 8.91 -21.49
CA ASN A 149 8.75 8.81 -20.15
C ASN A 149 10.26 8.52 -20.23
N SER A 150 10.70 7.67 -21.16
CA SER A 150 12.11 7.33 -21.37
C SER A 150 12.94 8.52 -21.85
N SER A 151 12.41 9.34 -22.76
CA SER A 151 13.11 10.54 -23.25
C SER A 151 13.31 11.60 -22.16
N LEU A 152 12.40 11.64 -21.19
CA LEU A 152 12.48 12.53 -20.03
C LEU A 152 13.31 11.98 -18.86
N ALA A 153 13.70 10.70 -18.91
CA ALA A 153 14.47 10.05 -17.84
C ALA A 153 15.72 10.83 -17.38
N PRO A 154 16.62 11.33 -18.26
CA PRO A 154 17.80 12.06 -17.82
C PRO A 154 17.46 13.38 -17.12
N TYR A 155 16.45 14.09 -17.63
CA TYR A 155 15.95 15.32 -17.01
C TYR A 155 15.35 15.04 -15.62
N GLU A 156 14.49 14.03 -15.52
CA GLU A 156 13.90 13.65 -14.23
C GLU A 156 14.97 13.20 -13.23
N ALA A 157 15.97 12.45 -13.66
CA ALA A 157 17.09 12.03 -12.81
C ALA A 157 17.89 13.23 -12.28
N ALA A 158 18.16 14.23 -13.13
CA ALA A 158 18.84 15.46 -12.72
C ALA A 158 18.03 16.26 -11.69
N VAL A 159 16.71 16.42 -11.92
CA VAL A 159 15.80 17.10 -11.00
C VAL A 159 15.71 16.35 -9.66
N GLN A 160 15.56 15.02 -9.69
CA GLN A 160 15.51 14.20 -8.49
C GLN A 160 16.80 14.29 -7.69
N LYS A 161 17.96 14.23 -8.36
CA LYS A 161 19.28 14.38 -7.72
C LYS A 161 19.45 15.76 -7.07
N LYS A 162 18.99 16.83 -7.72
CA LYS A 162 18.99 18.17 -7.12
C LYS A 162 18.17 18.19 -5.82
N PHE A 163 16.95 17.69 -5.84
CA PHE A 163 16.12 17.64 -4.64
C PHE A 163 16.71 16.73 -3.57
N TYR A 164 17.28 15.60 -3.94
CA TYR A 164 17.99 14.72 -3.02
C TYR A 164 19.11 15.46 -2.28
N ASN A 165 19.96 16.18 -3.01
CA ASN A 165 21.06 16.95 -2.43
C ASN A 165 20.56 18.09 -1.52
N GLU A 166 19.51 18.81 -1.93
CA GLU A 166 18.88 19.85 -1.10
C GLU A 166 18.31 19.28 0.21
N ALA A 167 17.70 18.09 0.16
CA ALA A 167 17.20 17.41 1.35
C ALA A 167 18.35 17.01 2.29
N GLN A 168 19.44 16.44 1.76
CA GLN A 168 20.61 16.09 2.57
C GLN A 168 21.26 17.32 3.21
N ALA A 169 21.42 18.41 2.46
CA ALA A 169 21.97 19.65 3.00
C ALA A 169 21.11 20.19 4.14
N LYS A 170 19.79 20.23 3.97
CA LYS A 170 18.85 20.68 5.00
C LYS A 170 18.83 19.76 6.23
N LEU A 171 18.93 18.44 6.03
CA LEU A 171 19.01 17.49 7.13
C LEU A 171 20.30 17.66 7.93
N ALA A 172 21.43 17.92 7.25
CA ALA A 172 22.71 18.20 7.90
C ALA A 172 22.72 19.54 8.65
N GLU A 173 22.03 20.56 8.13
CA GLU A 173 21.89 21.86 8.79
C GLU A 173 21.05 21.79 10.07
N VAL A 174 19.88 21.14 10.01
CA VAL A 174 18.98 21.00 11.18
C VAL A 174 19.53 19.97 12.18
N ASN A 175 20.21 18.93 11.69
CA ASN A 175 20.82 17.86 12.47
C ASN A 175 19.88 17.22 13.54
N PRO A 176 18.65 16.82 13.18
CA PRO A 176 17.76 16.13 14.12
C PRO A 176 18.25 14.70 14.39
N THR A 177 17.88 14.11 15.53
CA THR A 177 18.06 12.66 15.73
C THR A 177 17.11 11.91 14.81
N VAL A 178 17.66 11.11 13.90
CA VAL A 178 16.91 10.40 12.86
C VAL A 178 16.53 9.00 13.34
N ILE A 179 15.23 8.72 13.32
CA ILE A 179 14.66 7.43 13.71
C ILE A 179 14.02 6.79 12.47
N ALA A 180 14.61 5.70 12.00
CA ALA A 180 14.16 4.99 10.82
C ALA A 180 13.36 3.74 11.19
N ILE A 181 12.20 3.52 10.54
CA ILE A 181 11.30 2.41 10.85
C ILE A 181 11.04 1.59 9.59
N THR A 182 11.33 0.29 9.62
CA THR A 182 10.96 -0.66 8.57
C THR A 182 10.32 -1.94 9.12
N GLY A 183 9.83 -2.79 8.22
CA GLY A 183 9.11 -4.01 8.56
C GLY A 183 8.15 -4.45 7.46
N SER A 184 7.67 -5.70 7.52
CA SER A 184 6.60 -6.15 6.61
C SER A 184 5.29 -5.47 7.00
N TYR A 185 4.95 -5.48 8.29
CA TYR A 185 3.72 -4.91 8.85
C TYR A 185 4.03 -4.02 10.07
N GLY A 186 3.09 -3.16 10.48
CA GLY A 186 3.22 -2.34 11.70
C GLY A 186 4.09 -1.08 11.60
N LYS A 187 4.75 -0.83 10.46
CA LYS A 187 5.61 0.35 10.25
C LYS A 187 4.91 1.68 10.56
N THR A 188 3.80 1.94 9.88
CA THR A 188 3.02 3.17 10.05
C THR A 188 2.44 3.29 11.46
N SER A 189 2.02 2.17 12.06
CA SER A 189 1.50 2.13 13.43
C SER A 189 2.58 2.50 14.45
N VAL A 190 3.77 1.91 14.38
CA VAL A 190 4.90 2.25 15.27
C VAL A 190 5.32 3.70 15.06
N LYS A 191 5.43 4.16 13.81
CA LYS A 191 5.72 5.56 13.49
C LYS A 191 4.71 6.51 14.13
N HIS A 192 3.42 6.20 14.05
CA HIS A 192 2.37 7.03 14.61
C HIS A 192 2.42 7.07 16.14
N ILE A 193 2.55 5.90 16.79
CA ILE A 193 2.66 5.78 18.24
C ILE A 193 3.90 6.53 18.75
N LEU A 194 5.07 6.27 18.14
CA LEU A 194 6.31 6.94 18.53
C LEU A 194 6.24 8.45 18.25
N GLY A 195 5.70 8.86 17.11
CA GLY A 195 5.51 10.27 16.79
C GLY A 195 4.62 10.98 17.81
N HIS A 196 3.56 10.33 18.28
CA HIS A 196 2.70 10.87 19.36
C HIS A 196 3.46 11.01 20.68
N ILE A 197 4.24 10.00 21.06
CA ILE A 197 5.08 10.04 22.26
C ILE A 197 6.10 11.19 22.18
N LEU A 198 6.86 11.27 21.09
CA LEU A 198 7.94 12.25 20.95
C LEU A 198 7.43 13.69 20.81
N LYS A 199 6.32 13.92 20.09
CA LYS A 199 5.71 15.25 19.94
C LYS A 199 5.26 15.87 21.25
N ASN A 200 4.89 15.06 22.24
CA ASN A 200 4.56 15.55 23.59
C ASN A 200 5.78 16.01 24.39
N SER A 201 7.00 15.64 23.97
CA SER A 201 8.24 15.97 24.66
C SER A 201 9.09 17.01 23.90
N ALA A 202 9.19 16.92 22.58
CA ALA A 202 9.98 17.82 21.75
C ALA A 202 9.44 17.94 20.32
N PRO A 203 9.76 19.04 19.59
CA PRO A 203 9.36 19.19 18.20
C PRO A 203 9.87 18.01 17.35
N THR A 204 8.93 17.30 16.73
CA THR A 204 9.20 16.04 16.03
C THR A 204 8.54 16.04 14.67
N LEU A 205 9.34 15.89 13.61
CA LEU A 205 8.83 15.66 12.27
C LEU A 205 8.61 14.17 12.06
N THR A 206 7.53 13.79 11.41
CA THR A 206 7.19 12.41 11.10
C THR A 206 6.68 12.33 9.68
N THR A 207 7.13 11.37 8.87
CA THR A 207 6.62 11.24 7.50
C THR A 207 5.10 11.00 7.51
N PRO A 208 4.30 11.76 6.73
CA PRO A 208 2.85 11.66 6.75
C PRO A 208 2.36 10.38 6.07
N GLY A 209 1.25 9.82 6.55
CA GLY A 209 0.61 8.65 5.95
C GLY A 209 1.59 7.48 5.77
N SER A 210 1.64 6.91 4.57
CA SER A 210 2.54 5.81 4.18
C SER A 210 3.72 6.28 3.31
N VAL A 211 4.12 7.56 3.39
CA VAL A 211 5.28 8.07 2.65
C VAL A 211 6.55 7.37 3.14
N ASN A 212 7.11 6.52 2.27
CA ASN A 212 8.23 5.64 2.60
C ASN A 212 9.19 5.34 1.42
N THR A 213 9.09 6.11 0.32
CA THR A 213 9.99 6.05 -0.83
C THR A 213 11.04 7.15 -0.75
N ILE A 214 12.18 6.99 -1.44
CA ILE A 214 13.28 7.98 -1.44
C ILE A 214 12.76 9.38 -1.78
N MET A 215 12.10 9.54 -2.93
CA MET A 215 11.61 10.85 -3.35
C MET A 215 10.47 11.38 -2.48
N GLY A 216 9.66 10.49 -1.88
CA GLY A 216 8.67 10.87 -0.90
C GLY A 216 9.30 11.48 0.34
N VAL A 217 10.31 10.82 0.91
CA VAL A 217 11.06 11.30 2.08
C VAL A 217 11.85 12.58 1.77
N THR A 218 12.52 12.64 0.62
CA THR A 218 13.22 13.84 0.11
C THR A 218 12.29 15.06 0.11
N ARG A 219 11.05 14.88 -0.36
CA ARG A 219 10.06 15.95 -0.39
C ARG A 219 9.69 16.43 1.01
N ILE A 220 9.45 15.50 1.95
CA ILE A 220 9.10 15.84 3.34
C ILE A 220 10.21 16.63 4.02
N ILE A 221 11.47 16.23 3.85
CA ILE A 221 12.61 16.96 4.41
C ILE A 221 12.64 18.40 3.87
N ARG A 222 12.57 18.56 2.55
CA ARG A 222 12.62 19.88 1.91
C ARG A 222 11.46 20.78 2.31
N GLU A 223 10.25 20.25 2.38
CA GLU A 223 9.03 21.04 2.59
C GLU A 223 8.69 21.25 4.06
N GLN A 224 9.04 20.33 4.97
CA GLN A 224 8.50 20.31 6.34
C GLN A 224 9.56 20.19 7.45
N LEU A 225 10.82 19.89 7.15
CA LEU A 225 11.87 19.96 8.17
C LEU A 225 12.15 21.42 8.51
N GLU A 226 12.23 21.72 9.80
CA GLU A 226 12.39 23.08 10.33
C GLU A 226 13.45 23.06 11.44
N PRO A 227 14.18 24.16 11.69
CA PRO A 227 15.32 24.19 12.60
C PRO A 227 15.06 23.72 14.02
N GLN A 228 13.82 23.87 14.53
CA GLN A 228 13.45 23.46 15.88
C GLN A 228 13.20 21.96 16.03
N HIS A 229 13.11 21.20 14.93
CA HIS A 229 12.86 19.76 15.00
C HIS A 229 14.04 19.04 15.64
N LYS A 230 13.80 18.46 16.81
CA LYS A 230 14.78 17.65 17.54
C LYS A 230 14.83 16.22 17.01
N TYR A 231 13.67 15.69 16.61
CA TYR A 231 13.52 14.33 16.13
C TYR A 231 12.95 14.31 14.71
N PHE A 232 13.46 13.40 13.88
CA PHE A 232 12.87 13.09 12.58
C PHE A 232 12.61 11.59 12.45
N ILE A 233 11.32 11.22 12.42
CA ILE A 233 10.88 9.83 12.26
C ILE A 233 10.53 9.58 10.79
N THR A 234 11.21 8.61 10.18
CA THR A 234 11.01 8.23 8.79
C THR A 234 10.62 6.76 8.64
N GLU A 235 9.55 6.50 7.90
CA GLU A 235 9.18 5.14 7.50
C GLU A 235 9.94 4.74 6.23
N MET A 236 10.51 3.54 6.20
CA MET A 236 11.27 3.05 5.06
C MET A 236 10.63 1.81 4.43
N GLY A 237 10.22 1.94 3.16
CA GLY A 237 9.66 0.89 2.34
C GLY A 237 10.74 0.07 1.64
N ALA A 238 10.59 -1.26 1.64
CA ALA A 238 11.50 -2.15 0.92
C ALA A 238 10.80 -2.68 -0.33
N TYR A 239 11.35 -2.42 -1.51
CA TYR A 239 10.80 -2.88 -2.80
C TYR A 239 11.71 -3.89 -3.52
N GLY A 240 12.91 -4.10 -2.98
CA GLY A 240 13.93 -5.03 -3.41
C GLY A 240 15.21 -4.79 -2.60
N PRO A 241 16.26 -5.62 -2.79
CA PRO A 241 17.59 -5.34 -2.23
C PRO A 241 18.07 -3.93 -2.59
N GLY A 242 18.73 -3.26 -1.65
CA GLY A 242 19.24 -1.89 -1.75
C GLY A 242 18.22 -0.78 -1.51
N SER A 243 16.92 -1.10 -1.40
CA SER A 243 15.87 -0.08 -1.19
C SER A 243 16.03 0.64 0.14
N ILE A 244 16.31 -0.11 1.21
CA ILE A 244 16.43 0.43 2.56
C ILE A 244 17.79 1.11 2.71
N ALA A 245 18.86 0.53 2.15
CA ALA A 245 20.17 1.16 2.09
C ALA A 245 20.12 2.55 1.41
N GLY A 246 19.40 2.69 0.29
CA GLY A 246 19.22 3.98 -0.38
C GLY A 246 18.47 5.02 0.46
N LEU A 247 17.48 4.59 1.25
CA LEU A 247 16.79 5.46 2.20
C LEU A 247 17.68 5.85 3.38
N CYS A 248 18.50 4.93 3.89
CA CYS A 248 19.48 5.21 4.93
C CYS A 248 20.58 6.17 4.45
N ALA A 249 20.96 6.12 3.17
CA ALA A 249 21.90 7.09 2.59
C ALA A 249 21.30 8.50 2.52
N LEU A 250 19.99 8.64 2.30
CA LEU A 250 19.29 9.94 2.33
C LEU A 250 19.14 10.46 3.76
N THR A 251 18.71 9.58 4.67
CA THR A 251 18.43 9.89 6.07
C THR A 251 19.26 8.98 6.97
N PRO A 252 20.56 9.30 7.19
CA PRO A 252 21.43 8.47 8.03
C PRO A 252 20.84 8.31 9.43
N PRO A 253 20.43 7.10 9.82
CA PRO A 253 19.67 6.90 11.05
C PRO A 253 20.57 6.75 12.27
N ASP A 254 20.15 7.33 13.40
CA ASP A 254 20.77 7.15 14.72
C ASP A 254 20.09 6.01 15.49
N ILE A 255 18.79 5.80 15.24
CA ILE A 255 18.02 4.68 15.77
C ILE A 255 17.25 4.01 14.64
N GLY A 256 17.30 2.68 14.57
CA GLY A 256 16.49 1.90 13.65
C GLY A 256 15.48 1.01 14.35
N ILE A 257 14.29 0.86 13.79
CA ILE A 257 13.24 -0.03 14.28
C ILE A 257 12.84 -1.02 13.19
N ILE A 258 12.94 -2.33 13.46
CA ILE A 258 12.42 -3.39 12.59
C ILE A 258 11.22 -4.06 13.26
N THR A 259 10.03 -3.78 12.76
CA THR A 259 8.77 -4.18 13.42
C THR A 259 8.42 -5.65 13.21
N SER A 260 8.63 -6.18 12.01
CA SER A 260 8.29 -7.57 11.65
C SER A 260 8.92 -8.00 10.33
N ILE A 261 9.05 -9.32 10.15
CA ILE A 261 9.40 -9.96 8.88
C ILE A 261 8.32 -11.00 8.57
N GLY A 262 7.69 -10.86 7.42
CA GLY A 262 6.66 -11.77 6.91
C GLY A 262 6.47 -11.63 5.40
N HIS A 263 5.54 -12.41 4.87
CA HIS A 263 5.19 -12.48 3.45
C HIS A 263 4.43 -11.22 3.00
N ALA A 264 5.16 -10.12 2.82
CA ALA A 264 4.64 -8.90 2.20
C ALA A 264 5.43 -8.65 0.91
N HIS A 265 4.74 -8.25 -0.16
CA HIS A 265 5.37 -8.03 -1.48
C HIS A 265 6.13 -9.26 -2.02
N TYR A 266 5.60 -10.47 -1.76
CA TYR A 266 6.30 -11.74 -2.06
C TYR A 266 6.67 -11.88 -3.55
N GLU A 267 5.82 -11.37 -4.45
CA GLU A 267 6.08 -11.34 -5.90
C GLU A 267 7.40 -10.65 -6.26
N ARG A 268 7.83 -9.64 -5.48
CA ARG A 268 9.06 -8.87 -5.74
C ARG A 268 10.30 -9.52 -5.12
N PHE A 269 10.17 -10.08 -3.92
CA PHE A 269 11.32 -10.59 -3.16
C PHE A 269 11.66 -12.06 -3.45
N LYS A 270 10.73 -12.82 -4.03
CA LYS A 270 10.82 -14.26 -4.37
C LYS A 270 11.01 -15.21 -3.17
N SER A 271 11.70 -14.78 -2.11
CA SER A 271 11.96 -15.56 -0.91
C SER A 271 11.90 -14.70 0.36
N LEU A 272 11.57 -15.34 1.49
CA LEU A 272 11.56 -14.68 2.79
C LEU A 272 12.97 -14.27 3.24
N ASN A 273 14.02 -15.02 2.86
CA ASN A 273 15.40 -14.67 3.16
C ASN A 273 15.81 -13.35 2.49
N THR A 274 15.38 -13.12 1.25
CA THR A 274 15.62 -11.83 0.56
C THR A 274 14.95 -10.68 1.31
N VAL A 275 13.74 -10.89 1.85
CA VAL A 275 13.03 -9.89 2.67
C VAL A 275 13.80 -9.58 3.95
N VAL A 276 14.38 -10.61 4.60
CA VAL A 276 15.21 -10.45 5.81
C VAL A 276 16.42 -9.58 5.49
N HIS A 277 17.22 -9.96 4.49
CA HIS A 277 18.41 -9.21 4.08
C HIS A 277 18.08 -7.75 3.74
N ALA A 278 17.07 -7.53 2.90
CA ALA A 278 16.68 -6.17 2.50
C ALA A 278 16.22 -5.30 3.67
N LYS A 279 15.53 -5.87 4.67
CA LYS A 279 15.09 -5.10 5.86
C LYS A 279 16.23 -4.84 6.85
N TYR A 280 17.16 -5.80 6.98
CA TYR A 280 18.31 -5.67 7.87
C TYR A 280 19.44 -4.80 7.29
N GLU A 281 19.34 -4.32 6.05
CA GLU A 281 20.12 -3.16 5.55
C GLU A 281 20.01 -1.94 6.48
N LEU A 282 18.85 -1.76 7.13
CA LEU A 282 18.67 -0.73 8.16
C LEU A 282 19.60 -0.99 9.36
N ALA A 283 19.69 -2.24 9.81
CA ALA A 283 20.53 -2.59 10.95
C ALA A 283 22.00 -2.32 10.67
N GLU A 284 22.50 -2.75 9.50
CA GLU A 284 23.88 -2.46 9.09
C GLU A 284 24.14 -0.94 9.03
N SER A 285 23.21 -0.16 8.50
CA SER A 285 23.37 1.31 8.38
C SER A 285 23.39 2.04 9.73
N VAL A 286 22.54 1.63 10.67
CA VAL A 286 22.49 2.19 12.03
C VAL A 286 23.74 1.82 12.82
N LEU A 287 24.12 0.53 12.80
CA LEU A 287 25.26 0.03 13.56
C LEU A 287 26.59 0.57 13.05
N ALA A 288 26.73 0.81 11.73
CA ALA A 288 27.90 1.46 11.15
C ALA A 288 28.14 2.89 11.70
N ARG A 289 27.11 3.51 12.29
CA ARG A 289 27.18 4.83 12.93
C ARG A 289 27.21 4.76 14.46
N ASN A 290 27.40 3.56 15.02
CA ASN A 290 27.26 3.30 16.45
C ASN A 290 25.88 3.69 17.01
N GLY A 291 24.84 3.66 16.16
CA GLY A 291 23.46 3.89 16.56
C GLY A 291 22.81 2.65 17.18
N THR A 292 21.57 2.79 17.64
CA THR A 292 20.83 1.71 18.34
C THR A 292 19.79 1.06 17.44
N MET A 293 19.82 -0.26 17.36
CA MET A 293 18.80 -1.06 16.69
C MET A 293 17.78 -1.64 17.67
N ILE A 294 16.50 -1.42 17.38
CA ILE A 294 15.37 -1.97 18.12
C ILE A 294 14.59 -2.89 17.20
N VAL A 295 14.35 -4.13 17.60
CA VAL A 295 13.63 -5.08 16.75
C VAL A 295 12.58 -5.86 17.53
N HIS A 296 11.56 -6.34 16.83
CA HIS A 296 10.76 -7.40 17.41
C HIS A 296 11.58 -8.70 17.47
N GLU A 297 11.59 -9.39 18.62
CA GLU A 297 12.37 -10.63 18.82
C GLU A 297 12.13 -11.69 17.72
N LYS A 298 10.91 -11.77 17.15
CA LYS A 298 10.56 -12.78 16.16
C LYS A 298 11.30 -12.58 14.84
N THR A 299 11.91 -11.41 14.64
CA THR A 299 12.81 -11.15 13.51
C THR A 299 14.17 -11.83 13.70
N LEU A 300 14.54 -12.24 14.91
CA LEU A 300 15.76 -12.99 15.24
C LEU A 300 15.63 -14.51 15.01
N LYS A 301 14.47 -14.99 14.53
CA LYS A 301 14.34 -16.39 14.09
C LYS A 301 15.19 -16.71 12.86
N PHE A 302 15.59 -15.68 12.10
CA PHE A 302 16.45 -15.83 10.93
C PHE A 302 17.92 -15.71 11.33
N GLU A 303 18.76 -16.55 10.72
CA GLU A 303 20.19 -16.59 11.01
C GLU A 303 20.89 -15.26 10.74
N HIS A 304 20.62 -14.63 9.59
CA HIS A 304 21.18 -13.33 9.23
C HIS A 304 20.95 -12.26 10.31
N SER A 305 19.71 -12.18 10.82
CA SER A 305 19.34 -11.26 11.90
C SER A 305 20.13 -11.51 13.19
N ARG A 306 20.33 -12.78 13.57
CA ARG A 306 21.12 -13.14 14.75
C ARG A 306 22.59 -12.79 14.57
N ASN A 307 23.16 -13.04 13.40
CA ASN A 307 24.56 -12.74 13.11
C ASN A 307 24.84 -11.23 13.19
N ILE A 308 23.89 -10.39 12.79
CA ILE A 308 23.98 -8.93 12.99
C ILE A 308 23.94 -8.59 14.47
N ARG A 309 22.96 -9.12 15.21
CA ARG A 309 22.83 -8.89 16.65
C ARG A 309 24.08 -9.29 17.43
N HIS A 310 24.65 -10.46 17.15
CA HIS A 310 25.85 -10.96 17.83
C HIS A 310 27.07 -10.05 17.64
N ARG A 311 27.18 -9.36 16.50
CA ARG A 311 28.29 -8.43 16.23
C ARG A 311 28.17 -7.09 16.95
N ALA A 312 26.97 -6.71 17.39
CA ALA A 312 26.72 -5.40 17.98
C ALA A 312 25.71 -5.48 19.14
N MET A 313 25.93 -6.42 20.06
CA MET A 313 24.98 -6.76 21.12
C MET A 313 24.59 -5.57 22.00
N ASP A 314 25.55 -4.68 22.31
CA ASP A 314 25.33 -3.53 23.20
C ASP A 314 24.41 -2.46 22.59
N ASN A 315 24.37 -2.38 21.26
CA ASN A 315 23.56 -1.43 20.51
C ASN A 315 22.26 -2.06 19.99
N PHE A 316 21.89 -3.25 20.48
CA PHE A 316 20.79 -4.03 19.94
C PHE A 316 19.79 -4.41 21.02
N ILE A 317 18.55 -3.93 20.86
CA ILE A 317 17.44 -4.18 21.78
C ILE A 317 16.39 -5.00 21.05
N ALA A 318 16.03 -6.16 21.59
CA ALA A 318 14.85 -6.89 21.15
C ALA A 318 13.64 -6.60 22.06
N CYS A 319 12.45 -6.60 21.47
CA CYS A 319 11.18 -6.52 22.18
C CYS A 319 10.35 -7.78 21.87
N GLY A 320 9.88 -8.48 22.88
CA GLY A 320 9.21 -9.76 22.69
C GLY A 320 8.59 -10.35 23.94
N GLU A 321 7.96 -11.51 23.79
CA GLU A 321 7.39 -12.23 24.94
C GLU A 321 8.44 -13.21 25.47
N PRO A 322 8.68 -13.28 26.79
CA PRO A 322 9.58 -14.27 27.34
C PRO A 322 9.04 -15.68 27.09
N SER A 323 9.94 -16.66 26.96
CA SER A 323 9.51 -18.04 26.73
C SER A 323 8.68 -18.54 27.90
N LYS A 324 7.49 -19.06 27.61
CA LYS A 324 6.56 -19.60 28.62
C LYS A 324 7.03 -20.95 29.18
N THR A 325 8.00 -21.60 28.55
CA THR A 325 8.49 -22.94 28.91
C THR A 325 10.00 -22.96 29.02
N ARG A 326 10.53 -23.62 30.07
CA ARG A 326 11.98 -23.82 30.25
C ARG A 326 12.62 -24.70 29.16
N LYS A 327 11.82 -25.48 28.43
CA LYS A 327 12.22 -26.36 27.33
C LYS A 327 11.23 -26.22 26.15
N PRO A 328 11.43 -25.26 25.24
CA PRO A 328 10.57 -25.09 24.08
C PRO A 328 10.66 -26.32 23.15
N LYS A 329 9.51 -26.88 22.75
CA LYS A 329 9.44 -28.04 21.85
C LYS A 329 9.40 -27.66 20.39
N THR A 330 9.07 -26.40 20.08
CA THR A 330 8.99 -25.87 18.72
C THR A 330 9.69 -24.52 18.59
N GLN A 331 10.13 -24.14 17.39
CA GLN A 331 10.70 -22.81 17.12
C GLN A 331 9.73 -21.66 17.46
N LYS A 332 8.41 -21.92 17.52
CA LYS A 332 7.40 -20.92 17.91
C LYS A 332 7.42 -20.60 19.41
N GLU A 333 7.96 -21.48 20.24
CA GLU A 333 8.02 -21.34 21.71
C GLU A 333 9.36 -20.76 22.21
N PHE A 334 10.34 -20.65 21.30
CA PHE A 334 11.66 -20.14 21.61
C PHE A 334 11.66 -18.60 21.65
N SER A 335 12.08 -18.02 22.77
CA SER A 335 12.30 -16.58 22.89
C SER A 335 13.76 -16.25 22.57
N TYR A 336 13.98 -15.15 21.88
CA TYR A 336 15.31 -14.67 21.49
C TYR A 336 15.77 -13.50 22.37
N LEU A 337 15.12 -13.27 23.51
CA LEU A 337 15.43 -12.15 24.40
C LEU A 337 16.70 -12.42 25.22
N ALA A 338 17.53 -11.39 25.34
CA ALA A 338 18.64 -11.29 26.28
C ALA A 338 18.20 -10.56 27.56
N PRO A 339 19.01 -10.56 28.64
CA PRO A 339 18.62 -9.94 29.91
C PRO A 339 18.22 -8.46 29.83
N ASN A 340 18.89 -7.67 28.98
CA ASN A 340 18.66 -6.23 28.82
C ASN A 340 17.57 -5.88 27.79
N ASP A 341 16.94 -6.89 27.18
CA ASP A 341 15.86 -6.69 26.21
C ASP A 341 14.53 -6.33 26.89
N LEU A 342 13.61 -5.76 26.11
CA LEU A 342 12.26 -5.47 26.56
C LEU A 342 11.40 -6.73 26.57
N LYS A 343 10.89 -7.10 27.74
CA LYS A 343 9.96 -8.23 27.88
C LYS A 343 8.52 -7.71 27.91
N ILE A 344 7.69 -8.27 27.05
CA ILE A 344 6.25 -8.05 27.01
C ILE A 344 5.62 -9.14 27.88
N ILE A 345 5.22 -8.77 29.09
CA ILE A 345 4.67 -9.71 30.08
C ILE A 345 3.23 -10.07 29.74
N SER A 346 2.43 -9.09 29.34
CA SER A 346 1.07 -9.35 28.88
C SER A 346 0.53 -8.21 28.03
N VAL A 347 -0.26 -8.53 27.02
CA VAL A 347 -1.09 -7.59 26.27
C VAL A 347 -2.55 -8.03 26.42
N LYS A 348 -3.40 -7.14 26.92
CA LYS A 348 -4.83 -7.41 27.08
C LYS A 348 -5.65 -6.38 26.29
N GLN A 349 -6.54 -6.88 25.44
CA GLN A 349 -7.59 -6.07 24.83
C GLN A 349 -8.67 -5.78 25.88
N THR A 350 -9.05 -4.52 26.00
CA THR A 350 -10.16 -4.04 26.82
C THR A 350 -11.13 -3.24 25.94
N PRO A 351 -12.36 -2.95 26.38
CA PRO A 351 -13.28 -2.12 25.62
C PRO A 351 -12.78 -0.69 25.37
N LYS A 352 -11.90 -0.19 26.26
CA LYS A 352 -11.30 1.15 26.17
C LYS A 352 -9.93 1.18 25.47
N GLY A 353 -9.51 0.08 24.86
CA GLY A 353 -8.21 -0.07 24.21
C GLY A 353 -7.31 -1.11 24.88
N LEU A 354 -6.00 -0.90 24.87
CA LEU A 354 -5.02 -1.87 25.33
C LEU A 354 -4.49 -1.58 26.73
N CYS A 355 -4.29 -2.65 27.51
CA CYS A 355 -3.51 -2.64 28.74
C CYS A 355 -2.30 -3.56 28.55
N ILE A 356 -1.10 -3.00 28.68
CA ILE A 356 0.16 -3.67 28.37
C ILE A 356 1.05 -3.64 29.60
N LYS A 357 1.60 -4.79 29.99
CA LYS A 357 2.61 -4.90 31.03
C LYS A 357 3.94 -5.23 30.40
N LEU A 358 4.95 -4.40 30.64
CA LEU A 358 6.30 -4.53 30.14
C LEU A 358 7.28 -4.63 31.31
N GLU A 359 8.41 -5.28 31.06
CA GLU A 359 9.59 -5.23 31.93
C GLU A 359 10.76 -4.72 31.09
N TRP A 360 11.44 -3.69 31.59
CA TRP A 360 12.58 -3.05 30.92
C TRP A 360 13.64 -2.76 31.97
N ARG A 361 14.84 -3.34 31.80
CA ARG A 361 15.97 -3.20 32.74
C ARG A 361 15.55 -3.45 34.19
N GLU A 362 14.89 -4.59 34.42
CA GLU A 362 14.38 -5.05 35.74
C GLU A 362 13.25 -4.20 36.35
N GLU A 363 12.82 -3.12 35.69
CA GLU A 363 11.67 -2.34 36.11
C GLU A 363 10.39 -2.74 35.37
N SER A 364 9.27 -2.74 36.09
CA SER A 364 7.96 -3.09 35.55
C SER A 364 7.12 -1.86 35.22
N TYR A 365 6.55 -1.84 34.02
CA TYR A 365 5.71 -0.76 33.52
C TYR A 365 4.34 -1.28 33.10
N THR A 366 3.29 -0.61 33.57
CA THR A 366 1.93 -0.80 33.04
C THR A 366 1.58 0.39 32.17
N LEU A 367 1.26 0.13 30.91
CA LEU A 367 0.89 1.11 29.90
C LEU A 367 -0.58 0.92 29.52
N ARG A 368 -1.26 2.03 29.23
CA ARG A 368 -2.62 2.04 28.69
C ARG A 368 -2.63 2.91 27.46
N ALA A 369 -3.26 2.44 26.39
CA ALA A 369 -3.42 3.21 25.16
C ALA A 369 -4.82 2.96 24.57
N PRO A 370 -5.53 3.99 24.10
CA PRO A 370 -6.84 3.84 23.45
C PRO A 370 -6.70 3.37 21.99
N LEU A 371 -5.87 2.33 21.81
CA LEU A 371 -5.66 1.63 20.56
C LEU A 371 -6.26 0.23 20.68
N TYR A 372 -6.65 -0.36 19.56
CA TYR A 372 -7.30 -1.65 19.50
C TYR A 372 -6.46 -2.65 18.71
N GLY A 373 -6.49 -3.91 19.13
CA GLY A 373 -5.76 -5.02 18.54
C GLY A 373 -4.50 -5.38 19.32
N ILE A 374 -4.40 -6.62 19.80
CA ILE A 374 -3.28 -7.11 20.62
C ILE A 374 -1.91 -6.94 19.94
N HIS A 375 -1.85 -6.95 18.61
CA HIS A 375 -0.62 -6.74 17.88
C HIS A 375 -0.05 -5.31 18.06
N HIS A 376 -0.90 -4.32 18.36
CA HIS A 376 -0.43 -2.98 18.73
C HIS A 376 0.30 -2.96 20.06
N GLY A 377 0.12 -3.95 20.95
CA GLY A 377 0.94 -4.09 22.15
C GLY A 377 2.43 -4.24 21.83
N HIS A 378 2.77 -5.00 20.77
CA HIS A 378 4.15 -5.11 20.29
C HIS A 378 4.63 -3.82 19.63
N ASN A 379 3.76 -3.13 18.89
CA ASN A 379 4.10 -1.83 18.30
C ASN A 379 4.40 -0.77 19.38
N ILE A 380 3.60 -0.76 20.45
CA ILE A 380 3.80 0.10 21.63
C ILE A 380 5.10 -0.27 22.34
N ALA A 381 5.41 -1.56 22.49
CA ALA A 381 6.66 -1.99 23.09
C ALA A 381 7.90 -1.49 22.31
N LEU A 382 7.86 -1.54 20.98
CA LEU A 382 8.94 -1.00 20.13
C LEU A 382 9.07 0.53 20.28
N ALA A 383 7.95 1.24 20.27
CA ALA A 383 7.94 2.70 20.46
C ALA A 383 8.40 3.10 21.88
N PHE A 384 7.99 2.35 22.90
CA PHE A 384 8.40 2.54 24.29
C PHE A 384 9.91 2.33 24.44
N ALA A 385 10.47 1.24 23.91
CA ALA A 385 11.91 1.00 23.94
C ALA A 385 12.70 2.15 23.27
N CYS A 386 12.19 2.68 22.15
CA CYS A 386 12.82 3.81 21.46
C CYS A 386 12.78 5.08 22.31
N ALA A 387 11.63 5.43 22.89
CA ALA A 387 11.50 6.60 23.76
C ALA A 387 12.38 6.50 25.02
N MET A 388 12.44 5.32 25.66
CA MET A 388 13.35 5.07 26.79
C MET A 388 14.82 5.19 26.38
N THR A 389 15.19 4.71 25.19
CA THR A 389 16.57 4.84 24.65
C THR A 389 16.95 6.30 24.41
N LEU A 390 15.99 7.13 24.02
CA LEU A 390 16.15 8.59 23.87
C LEU A 390 16.19 9.33 25.23
N GLY A 391 16.10 8.62 26.35
CA GLY A 391 16.19 9.18 27.70
C GLY A 391 14.92 9.84 28.21
N MET A 392 13.76 9.54 27.64
CA MET A 392 12.48 10.06 28.14
C MET A 392 12.07 9.40 29.46
N ASP A 393 11.40 10.17 30.34
CA ASP A 393 10.84 9.63 31.58
C ASP A 393 9.63 8.72 31.28
N ALA A 394 9.55 7.58 31.95
CA ALA A 394 8.49 6.61 31.74
C ALA A 394 7.09 7.14 32.08
N LYS A 395 6.97 8.12 32.98
CA LYS A 395 5.70 8.80 33.32
C LYS A 395 5.20 9.63 32.14
N ASP A 396 6.10 10.33 31.46
CA ASP A 396 5.76 11.14 30.28
C ASP A 396 5.33 10.25 29.12
N ILE A 397 6.05 9.14 28.90
CA ILE A 397 5.68 8.15 27.88
C ILE A 397 4.29 7.56 28.19
N LYS A 398 4.01 7.20 29.45
CA LYS A 398 2.69 6.71 29.88
C LYS A 398 1.57 7.73 29.64
N SER A 399 1.80 8.98 30.00
CA SER A 399 0.85 10.08 29.80
C SER A 399 0.56 10.30 28.31
N ALA A 400 1.60 10.31 27.48
CA ALA A 400 1.47 10.43 26.04
C ALA A 400 0.68 9.24 25.44
N LEU A 401 1.01 8.01 25.84
CA LEU A 401 0.33 6.82 25.34
C LEU A 401 -1.18 6.81 25.64
N ALA A 402 -1.58 7.33 26.79
CA ALA A 402 -2.99 7.41 27.20
C ALA A 402 -3.85 8.29 26.28
N THR A 403 -3.23 9.19 25.50
CA THR A 403 -3.90 10.12 24.56
C THR A 403 -3.62 9.78 23.10
N THR A 404 -3.02 8.62 22.81
CA THR A 404 -2.63 8.24 21.44
C THR A 404 -3.85 8.16 20.54
N VAL A 405 -3.81 8.87 19.41
CA VAL A 405 -4.90 8.82 18.43
C VAL A 405 -4.83 7.52 17.62
N GLN A 406 -5.98 6.96 17.28
CA GLN A 406 -6.07 5.80 16.38
C GLN A 406 -5.64 6.19 14.97
N VAL A 407 -5.01 5.27 14.24
CA VAL A 407 -4.64 5.51 12.85
C VAL A 407 -5.82 5.16 11.97
N ARG A 408 -6.21 6.07 11.06
CA ARG A 408 -7.32 5.85 10.14
C ARG A 408 -7.16 4.53 9.36
N HIS A 409 -8.25 3.78 9.25
CA HIS A 409 -8.33 2.51 8.52
C HIS A 409 -7.32 1.43 9.00
N ARG A 410 -6.88 1.48 10.26
CA ARG A 410 -5.99 0.50 10.89
C ARG A 410 -6.54 0.12 12.26
N LEU A 411 -7.59 -0.70 12.27
CA LEU A 411 -8.44 -0.97 13.44
C LEU A 411 -8.95 0.29 14.13
N GLU A 412 -9.48 1.22 13.34
CA GLU A 412 -10.08 2.45 13.86
C GLU A 412 -11.50 2.18 14.37
N VAL A 413 -11.70 2.26 15.68
CA VAL A 413 -12.99 2.06 16.34
C VAL A 413 -13.73 3.39 16.46
N LYS A 414 -14.93 3.45 15.86
CA LYS A 414 -15.81 4.62 15.81
C LYS A 414 -17.17 4.28 16.42
N GLN A 415 -17.53 4.96 17.50
CA GLN A 415 -18.89 4.92 18.01
C GLN A 415 -19.81 5.75 17.11
N GLN A 416 -21.00 5.23 16.81
CA GLN A 416 -22.03 5.90 16.03
C GLN A 416 -23.12 6.48 16.94
N ASN A 417 -23.87 7.46 16.44
CA ASN A 417 -24.95 8.11 17.19
C ASN A 417 -26.13 7.17 17.49
N ASP A 418 -26.26 6.06 16.76
CA ASP A 418 -27.31 5.04 16.95
C ASP A 418 -26.89 3.90 17.90
N GLY A 419 -25.75 4.05 18.59
CA GLY A 419 -25.21 3.07 19.53
C GLY A 419 -24.40 1.95 18.87
N THR A 420 -24.33 1.88 17.54
CA THR A 420 -23.45 0.89 16.87
C THR A 420 -21.98 1.29 16.99
N ILE A 421 -21.09 0.30 16.94
CA ILE A 421 -19.64 0.52 16.83
C ILE A 421 -19.17 0.02 15.47
N ILE A 422 -18.40 0.84 14.77
CA ILE A 422 -17.73 0.45 13.53
C ILE A 422 -16.24 0.31 13.80
N ILE A 423 -15.68 -0.84 13.47
CA ILE A 423 -14.23 -1.12 13.45
C ILE A 423 -13.78 -1.08 12.00
N ASP A 424 -12.99 -0.08 11.64
CA ASP A 424 -12.51 0.18 10.29
C ASP A 424 -11.04 -0.29 10.15
N ASP A 425 -10.85 -1.46 9.53
CA ASP A 425 -9.55 -2.05 9.16
C ASP A 425 -9.48 -2.33 7.65
N ALA A 426 -9.99 -1.38 6.86
CA ALA A 426 -10.19 -1.54 5.43
C ALA A 426 -8.91 -1.36 4.59
N TYR A 427 -7.79 -0.85 5.14
CA TYR A 427 -6.65 -0.43 4.30
C TYR A 427 -5.84 -1.56 3.69
N ASN A 428 -5.39 -2.52 4.50
CA ASN A 428 -4.61 -3.68 4.04
C ASN A 428 -4.63 -4.77 5.10
N SER A 429 -5.14 -5.95 4.75
CA SER A 429 -5.22 -7.07 5.67
C SER A 429 -4.04 -8.05 5.53
N ASN A 430 -3.70 -8.68 6.64
CA ASN A 430 -2.72 -9.76 6.73
C ASN A 430 -3.21 -10.76 7.78
N PRO A 431 -2.76 -12.03 7.76
CA PRO A 431 -3.37 -13.05 8.63
C PRO A 431 -3.29 -12.74 10.14
N PRO A 432 -2.16 -12.23 10.68
CA PRO A 432 -2.12 -11.77 12.08
C PRO A 432 -3.05 -10.58 12.37
N GLY A 433 -3.14 -9.62 11.45
CA GLY A 433 -4.03 -8.45 11.54
C GLY A 433 -5.50 -8.87 11.63
N PHE A 434 -5.96 -9.69 10.68
CA PHE A 434 -7.33 -10.19 10.62
C PHE A 434 -7.73 -10.92 11.92
N ARG A 435 -6.86 -11.81 12.43
CA ARG A 435 -7.11 -12.51 13.70
C ARG A 435 -7.27 -11.53 14.87
N SER A 436 -6.44 -10.49 14.88
CA SER A 436 -6.52 -9.44 15.89
C SER A 436 -7.80 -8.62 15.75
N ALA A 437 -8.26 -8.35 14.52
CA ALA A 437 -9.50 -7.64 14.23
C ALA A 437 -10.72 -8.41 14.75
N LEU A 438 -10.78 -9.72 14.46
CA LEU A 438 -11.81 -10.62 14.99
C LEU A 438 -11.81 -10.63 16.52
N HIS A 439 -10.64 -10.69 17.16
CA HIS A 439 -10.59 -10.64 18.62
C HIS A 439 -11.14 -9.33 19.19
N VAL A 440 -10.83 -8.18 18.57
CA VAL A 440 -11.38 -6.88 18.97
C VAL A 440 -12.90 -6.86 18.79
N LEU A 441 -13.39 -7.36 17.65
CA LEU A 441 -14.83 -7.47 17.37
C LEU A 441 -15.55 -8.23 18.48
N GLY A 442 -15.04 -9.39 18.88
CA GLY A 442 -15.61 -10.19 19.96
C GLY A 442 -15.64 -9.45 21.30
N VAL A 443 -14.52 -8.85 21.71
CA VAL A 443 -14.42 -8.11 22.99
C VAL A 443 -15.39 -6.93 23.04
N LEU A 444 -15.54 -6.19 21.93
CA LEU A 444 -16.43 -5.05 21.87
C LEU A 444 -17.91 -5.45 21.78
N ALA A 445 -18.24 -6.50 21.03
CA ALA A 445 -19.59 -7.02 20.94
C ALA A 445 -20.08 -7.55 22.29
N GLU A 446 -19.21 -8.25 23.02
CA GLU A 446 -19.50 -8.74 24.38
C GLU A 446 -19.73 -7.59 25.36
N ASP A 447 -18.89 -6.55 25.35
CA ASP A 447 -19.06 -5.36 26.20
C ASP A 447 -20.34 -4.57 25.89
N GLN A 448 -20.71 -4.46 24.60
CA GLN A 448 -21.96 -3.83 24.15
C GLN A 448 -23.22 -4.67 24.42
N GLY A 449 -23.06 -5.98 24.64
CA GLY A 449 -24.18 -6.95 24.58
C GLY A 449 -24.86 -7.01 23.21
N GLY A 450 -24.12 -6.66 22.15
CA GLY A 450 -24.61 -6.59 20.76
C GLY A 450 -24.08 -7.72 19.89
N ARG A 451 -24.51 -7.76 18.62
CA ARG A 451 -24.04 -8.78 17.68
C ARG A 451 -22.68 -8.41 17.10
N ALA A 452 -21.84 -9.41 16.88
CA ALA A 452 -20.59 -9.30 16.16
C ALA A 452 -20.83 -9.51 14.64
N ILE A 453 -20.67 -8.46 13.84
CA ILE A 453 -20.87 -8.47 12.39
C ILE A 453 -19.52 -8.27 11.69
N LEU A 454 -19.13 -9.21 10.82
CA LEU A 454 -17.94 -9.10 9.98
C LEU A 454 -18.33 -8.83 8.52
N VAL A 455 -17.67 -7.87 7.89
CA VAL A 455 -17.69 -7.67 6.43
C VAL A 455 -16.28 -7.87 5.90
N THR A 456 -16.11 -8.76 4.91
CA THR A 456 -14.79 -8.98 4.33
C THR A 456 -14.83 -9.52 2.90
N PRO A 457 -13.93 -9.06 2.01
CA PRO A 457 -13.60 -9.73 0.77
C PRO A 457 -12.50 -10.79 0.91
N GLY A 458 -12.01 -11.05 2.14
CA GLY A 458 -10.83 -11.87 2.39
C GLY A 458 -9.51 -11.18 2.04
N ILE A 459 -8.41 -11.92 2.13
CA ILE A 459 -7.04 -11.40 1.97
C ILE A 459 -6.52 -11.70 0.56
N VAL A 460 -5.70 -10.79 0.01
CA VAL A 460 -5.00 -10.96 -1.29
C VAL A 460 -3.51 -11.29 -1.09
N GLU A 461 -2.83 -11.66 -2.17
CA GLU A 461 -1.37 -11.87 -2.18
C GLU A 461 -0.84 -12.99 -1.25
N LEU A 462 -1.68 -13.97 -0.90
CA LEU A 462 -1.29 -15.10 -0.05
C LEU A 462 -0.57 -16.24 -0.79
N GLY A 463 -0.62 -16.25 -2.13
CA GLY A 463 -0.03 -17.29 -2.96
C GLY A 463 -0.57 -18.69 -2.61
N ALA A 464 0.33 -19.67 -2.45
CA ALA A 464 -0.05 -21.06 -2.14
C ALA A 464 -0.73 -21.24 -0.77
N ALA A 465 -0.60 -20.28 0.16
CA ALA A 465 -1.21 -20.35 1.48
C ALA A 465 -2.66 -19.81 1.50
N HIS A 466 -3.19 -19.37 0.35
CA HIS A 466 -4.50 -18.72 0.26
C HIS A 466 -5.61 -19.54 0.90
N ASP A 467 -5.74 -20.80 0.51
CA ASP A 467 -6.84 -21.66 0.98
C ASP A 467 -6.70 -22.01 2.47
N GLU A 468 -5.50 -22.40 2.92
CA GLU A 468 -5.21 -22.75 4.32
C GLU A 468 -5.50 -21.58 5.28
N VAL A 469 -5.06 -20.37 4.91
CA VAL A 469 -5.28 -19.16 5.69
C VAL A 469 -6.78 -18.85 5.78
N HIS A 470 -7.49 -18.89 4.65
CA HIS A 470 -8.92 -18.60 4.61
C HIS A 470 -9.76 -19.63 5.38
N THR A 471 -9.43 -20.93 5.31
CA THR A 471 -10.03 -21.96 6.16
C THR A 471 -9.87 -21.59 7.63
N THR A 472 -8.65 -21.23 8.05
CA THR A 472 -8.41 -20.94 9.47
C THR A 472 -9.12 -19.67 9.93
N LEU A 473 -9.20 -18.65 9.07
CA LEU A 473 -9.93 -17.42 9.37
C LEU A 473 -11.45 -17.65 9.42
N GLY A 474 -11.99 -18.50 8.55
CA GLY A 474 -13.41 -18.88 8.55
C GLY A 474 -13.81 -19.60 9.83
N THR A 475 -12.99 -20.54 10.31
CA THR A 475 -13.18 -21.20 11.61
C THR A 475 -13.12 -20.20 12.78
N LEU A 476 -12.19 -19.25 12.75
CA LEU A 476 -12.09 -18.23 13.79
C LEU A 476 -13.31 -17.30 13.78
N ALA A 477 -13.75 -16.85 12.61
CA ALA A 477 -14.95 -16.04 12.45
C ALA A 477 -16.19 -16.78 12.95
N ALA A 478 -16.31 -18.10 12.70
CA ALA A 478 -17.40 -18.91 13.23
C ALA A 478 -17.44 -18.96 14.76
N GLY A 479 -16.29 -18.84 15.43
CA GLY A 479 -16.22 -18.75 16.89
C GLY A 479 -16.58 -17.38 17.46
N THR A 480 -16.54 -16.32 16.66
CA THR A 480 -16.65 -14.93 17.16
C THR A 480 -17.84 -14.15 16.60
N CYS A 481 -18.14 -14.27 15.32
CA CYS A 481 -19.16 -13.46 14.64
C CYS A 481 -20.54 -14.11 14.75
N ASP A 482 -21.59 -13.31 14.87
CA ASP A 482 -22.98 -13.76 14.72
C ASP A 482 -23.44 -13.68 13.26
N ILE A 483 -22.89 -12.71 12.53
CA ILE A 483 -23.17 -12.44 11.12
C ILE A 483 -21.86 -12.25 10.38
N VAL A 484 -21.71 -12.90 9.23
CA VAL A 484 -20.61 -12.66 8.29
C VAL A 484 -21.15 -12.31 6.91
N ILE A 485 -20.67 -11.22 6.35
CA ILE A 485 -20.95 -10.77 4.99
C ILE A 485 -19.67 -10.91 4.17
N VAL A 486 -19.66 -11.85 3.24
CA VAL A 486 -18.55 -12.11 2.33
C VAL A 486 -18.77 -11.36 1.02
N VAL A 487 -17.84 -10.46 0.70
CA VAL A 487 -17.84 -9.70 -0.56
C VAL A 487 -17.04 -10.49 -1.60
N ASN A 488 -17.62 -10.72 -2.78
CA ASN A 488 -17.04 -11.53 -3.85
C ASN A 488 -16.68 -12.95 -3.36
N PRO A 489 -17.69 -13.78 -3.00
CA PRO A 489 -17.52 -15.07 -2.33
C PRO A 489 -16.64 -16.07 -3.08
N LYS A 490 -16.64 -16.00 -4.42
CA LYS A 490 -15.86 -16.87 -5.30
C LYS A 490 -14.36 -16.82 -5.05
N ARG A 491 -13.86 -15.75 -4.41
CA ARG A 491 -12.43 -15.60 -4.09
C ARG A 491 -11.99 -16.39 -2.85
N ILE A 492 -12.90 -16.67 -1.93
CA ILE A 492 -12.58 -17.28 -0.64
C ILE A 492 -13.56 -18.42 -0.28
N PRO A 493 -13.76 -19.41 -1.18
CA PRO A 493 -14.69 -20.50 -0.93
C PRO A 493 -14.34 -21.28 0.36
N THR A 494 -13.05 -21.49 0.64
CA THR A 494 -12.62 -22.22 1.84
C THR A 494 -12.91 -21.48 3.15
N PHE A 495 -12.99 -20.14 3.12
CA PHE A 495 -13.44 -19.36 4.27
C PHE A 495 -14.93 -19.63 4.55
N ILE A 496 -15.74 -19.63 3.50
CA ILE A 496 -17.19 -19.86 3.57
C ILE A 496 -17.47 -21.27 4.11
N ASP A 497 -16.84 -22.28 3.51
CA ASP A 497 -17.00 -23.69 3.93
C ASP A 497 -16.61 -23.87 5.40
N ALA A 498 -15.47 -23.30 5.80
CA ALA A 498 -14.99 -23.37 7.17
C ALA A 498 -15.91 -22.63 8.15
N PHE A 499 -16.49 -21.48 7.75
CA PHE A 499 -17.45 -20.77 8.56
C PHE A 499 -18.71 -21.63 8.76
N GLN A 500 -19.39 -22.03 7.67
CA GLN A 500 -20.64 -22.78 7.71
C GLN A 500 -20.54 -24.07 8.52
N THR A 501 -19.44 -24.81 8.36
CA THR A 501 -19.19 -26.06 9.10
C THR A 501 -19.15 -25.84 10.62
N ASN A 502 -18.70 -24.66 11.06
CA ASN A 502 -18.46 -24.35 12.47
C ASN A 502 -19.47 -23.35 13.08
N SER A 503 -20.39 -22.80 12.30
CA SER A 503 -21.20 -21.62 12.69
C SER A 503 -22.68 -21.94 12.93
N ARG A 504 -23.02 -23.10 13.53
CA ARG A 504 -24.42 -23.53 13.73
C ARG A 504 -25.30 -22.40 14.28
N GLY A 505 -26.32 -21.98 13.51
CA GLY A 505 -27.28 -20.93 13.87
C GLY A 505 -26.86 -19.48 13.58
N LYS A 506 -25.67 -19.26 12.99
CA LYS A 506 -25.15 -17.94 12.61
C LYS A 506 -25.46 -17.62 11.15
N ILE A 507 -25.50 -16.33 10.82
CA ILE A 507 -25.90 -15.85 9.49
C ILE A 507 -24.65 -15.69 8.62
N LEU A 508 -24.66 -16.31 7.44
CA LEU A 508 -23.72 -16.02 6.36
C LEU A 508 -24.47 -15.34 5.22
N MET A 509 -23.93 -14.24 4.73
CA MET A 509 -24.41 -13.53 3.55
C MET A 509 -23.30 -13.40 2.53
N GLU A 510 -23.62 -13.65 1.27
CA GLU A 510 -22.71 -13.49 0.15
C GLU A 510 -23.21 -12.34 -0.74
N VAL A 511 -22.33 -11.40 -1.07
CA VAL A 511 -22.65 -10.24 -1.92
C VAL A 511 -21.57 -10.02 -2.96
N ASP A 512 -21.91 -9.37 -4.07
CA ASP A 512 -20.96 -9.13 -5.16
C ASP A 512 -20.08 -7.89 -4.93
N SER A 513 -20.53 -6.94 -4.09
CA SER A 513 -19.82 -5.68 -3.87
C SER A 513 -19.97 -5.16 -2.44
N PHE A 514 -19.05 -4.29 -2.03
CA PHE A 514 -19.11 -3.63 -0.73
C PHE A 514 -20.35 -2.74 -0.57
N ALA A 515 -20.84 -2.13 -1.67
CA ALA A 515 -22.07 -1.33 -1.65
C ALA A 515 -23.29 -2.17 -1.21
N GLN A 516 -23.43 -3.40 -1.73
CA GLN A 516 -24.49 -4.32 -1.32
C GLN A 516 -24.35 -4.74 0.15
N ALA A 517 -23.12 -4.94 0.64
CA ALA A 517 -22.89 -5.20 2.07
C ALA A 517 -23.36 -4.03 2.95
N GLN A 518 -23.08 -2.79 2.54
CA GLN A 518 -23.52 -1.58 3.26
C GLN A 518 -25.03 -1.42 3.27
N GLU A 519 -25.70 -1.64 2.13
CA GLU A 519 -27.17 -1.62 2.04
C GLU A 519 -27.81 -2.63 3.00
N TRP A 520 -27.26 -3.84 3.05
CA TRP A 520 -27.75 -4.86 3.97
C TRP A 520 -27.55 -4.47 5.43
N ILE A 521 -26.37 -3.96 5.79
CA ILE A 521 -26.09 -3.49 7.16
C ILE A 521 -27.07 -2.39 7.55
N PHE A 522 -27.30 -1.41 6.68
CA PHE A 522 -28.21 -0.31 6.96
C PHE A 522 -29.64 -0.82 7.24
N ALA A 523 -30.09 -1.82 6.50
CA ALA A 523 -31.43 -2.40 6.66
C ALA A 523 -31.57 -3.35 7.87
N ASN A 524 -30.49 -3.96 8.36
CA ASN A 524 -30.56 -5.08 9.33
C ASN A 524 -29.82 -4.85 10.65
N LYS A 525 -29.03 -3.77 10.77
CA LYS A 525 -28.33 -3.45 12.01
C LYS A 525 -29.31 -3.13 13.13
N LYS A 526 -28.95 -3.51 14.34
CA LYS A 526 -29.64 -3.20 15.59
C LYS A 526 -28.78 -2.25 16.41
N ASN A 527 -29.41 -1.56 17.35
CA ASN A 527 -28.69 -0.77 18.35
C ASN A 527 -27.70 -1.70 19.06
N ASN A 528 -26.48 -1.19 19.32
CA ASN A 528 -25.36 -1.87 19.97
C ASN A 528 -24.61 -2.91 19.12
N ASP A 529 -25.00 -3.16 17.86
CA ASP A 529 -24.19 -4.02 16.98
C ASP A 529 -22.78 -3.47 16.82
N VAL A 530 -21.80 -4.39 16.73
CA VAL A 530 -20.41 -4.07 16.43
C VAL A 530 -20.07 -4.63 15.05
N ILE A 531 -19.65 -3.74 14.15
CA ILE A 531 -19.44 -4.03 12.74
C ILE A 531 -17.96 -3.87 12.42
N LEU A 532 -17.30 -4.96 12.02
CA LEU A 532 -15.93 -4.96 11.52
C LEU A 532 -15.92 -4.91 10.00
N LEU A 533 -15.32 -3.86 9.45
CA LEU A 533 -14.99 -3.74 8.04
C LEU A 533 -13.52 -4.17 7.85
N GLU A 534 -13.33 -5.42 7.46
CA GLU A 534 -12.00 -6.04 7.36
C GLU A 534 -11.58 -6.18 5.90
N ASN A 535 -10.61 -5.37 5.50
CA ASN A 535 -10.09 -5.22 4.13
C ASN A 535 -11.09 -4.60 3.14
N ASP A 536 -10.65 -3.63 2.35
CA ASP A 536 -11.35 -3.10 1.16
C ASP A 536 -10.43 -3.25 -0.04
N LEU A 537 -10.85 -4.02 -1.04
CA LEU A 537 -10.02 -4.29 -2.20
C LEU A 537 -10.23 -3.23 -3.29
N PRO A 538 -9.18 -2.84 -4.04
CA PRO A 538 -9.34 -2.01 -5.22
C PRO A 538 -10.32 -2.61 -6.23
N ASP A 539 -11.02 -1.77 -7.00
CA ASP A 539 -11.99 -2.16 -8.04
C ASP A 539 -11.45 -3.22 -9.02
N ILE A 540 -10.13 -3.23 -9.25
CA ILE A 540 -9.43 -4.22 -10.09
C ILE A 540 -9.63 -5.66 -9.58
N TYR A 541 -9.77 -5.85 -8.27
CA TYR A 541 -10.02 -7.15 -7.65
C TYR A 541 -11.51 -7.45 -7.45
N GLU A 542 -12.36 -6.43 -7.44
CA GLU A 542 -13.83 -6.59 -7.38
C GLU A 542 -14.39 -6.95 -8.76
N GLN A 543 -13.84 -6.37 -9.82
CA GLN A 543 -14.18 -6.70 -11.19
C GLN A 543 -13.45 -7.98 -11.58
N ILE A 544 -14.13 -9.13 -11.47
CA ILE A 544 -13.89 -10.19 -12.44
C ILE A 544 -14.28 -9.58 -13.78
N LEU A 545 -13.30 -9.06 -14.52
CA LEU A 545 -13.49 -8.67 -15.91
C LEU A 545 -14.02 -9.91 -16.62
N LYS A 546 -15.33 -9.93 -16.85
CA LYS A 546 -15.94 -10.86 -17.78
C LYS A 546 -15.22 -10.63 -19.10
N ILE A 547 -14.48 -11.66 -19.51
CA ILE A 547 -13.80 -11.78 -20.79
C ILE A 547 -14.83 -11.56 -21.90
#